data_AF-A0A7Z8VN54-F1
#
_entry.id   AF-A0A7Z8VN54-F1
#
_cell.length_a   1.000
_cell.length_b   1.000
_cell.length_c   1.000
_cell.angle_alpha   90.00
_cell.angle_beta   90.00
_cell.angle_gamma   90.00
#
_symmetry.space_group_name_H-M   'P 1'
#
loop_
_entity.id
_entity.type
_entity.pdbx_description
1 polymer ?
#
loop_
_entity_poly.entity_id
_entity_poly.type
_entity_poly.pdbx_seq_one_letter_code
_entity_poly.pdbx_strand_id
1 'polypeptide(L)'
;MKIGKIISINYSYIKVKISPDIIGNSVNVYGNIYYFGNIGSYLKITSAAGEIILCEVVSIFDSDLHQDKLSFGIESSRELLIKAIGTISKDNRFELSVGVIDGLYADVSIVNFNDIRLIVEKNTNDLGQVDEKQIYNSFSLGASKDIINYPIDVSIDSFFDINSAALGNSGRDKSNIISYIIQEIYKKEKHSATGSRILIFDVNGEYKKAFTNDNNTDILIKYYKLSINNIKVSDHPMLTLL
;
A
#
# COMPACT_ATOMS: atom_id res chain seq x y z
N MET A 1 12.93 -15.35 -4.74
CA MET A 1 12.68 -16.81 -4.87
C MET A 1 11.70 -17.02 -6.01
N LYS A 2 12.01 -17.93 -6.94
CA LYS A 2 11.11 -18.31 -8.03
C LYS A 2 10.02 -19.21 -7.47
N ILE A 3 8.77 -18.99 -7.88
CA ILE A 3 7.61 -19.71 -7.34
C ILE A 3 6.79 -20.45 -8.39
N GLY A 4 6.96 -20.10 -9.67
CA GLY A 4 6.12 -20.64 -10.72
C GLY A 4 6.53 -20.13 -12.08
N LYS A 5 5.75 -20.50 -13.09
CA LYS A 5 5.99 -20.13 -14.49
C LYS A 5 4.73 -19.62 -15.17
N ILE A 6 4.90 -18.69 -16.10
CA ILE A 6 3.81 -18.23 -16.95
C ILE A 6 3.34 -19.38 -17.84
N ILE A 7 2.03 -19.66 -17.85
CA ILE A 7 1.42 -20.68 -18.71
C ILE A 7 0.42 -20.11 -19.72
N SER A 8 -0.05 -18.89 -19.50
CA SER A 8 -0.91 -18.19 -20.45
C SER A 8 -0.80 -16.68 -20.24
N ILE A 9 -0.92 -15.91 -21.32
CA ILE A 9 -0.97 -14.45 -21.31
C ILE A 9 -2.19 -14.04 -22.14
N ASN A 10 -3.08 -13.23 -21.55
CA ASN A 10 -4.26 -12.68 -22.21
C ASN A 10 -4.40 -11.21 -21.85
N TYR A 11 -4.10 -10.32 -22.80
CA TYR A 11 -4.20 -8.87 -22.66
C TYR A 11 -3.64 -8.35 -21.33
N SER A 12 -4.49 -8.15 -20.32
CA SER A 12 -4.13 -7.65 -18.99
C SER A 12 -3.87 -8.73 -17.93
N TYR A 13 -4.16 -9.99 -18.22
CA TYR A 13 -4.09 -11.10 -17.27
C TYR A 13 -3.05 -12.13 -17.69
N ILE A 14 -2.26 -12.59 -16.72
CA ILE A 14 -1.24 -13.60 -16.88
C ILE A 14 -1.61 -14.76 -15.96
N LYS A 15 -1.64 -15.97 -16.50
CA LYS A 15 -1.85 -17.18 -15.70
C LYS A 15 -0.50 -17.79 -15.37
N VAL A 16 -0.29 -18.07 -14.09
CA VAL A 16 0.95 -18.61 -13.54
C VAL A 16 0.67 -19.96 -12.92
N LYS A 17 1.41 -20.99 -13.33
CA LYS A 17 1.39 -22.28 -12.64
C LYS A 17 2.44 -22.27 -11.54
N ILE A 18 2.02 -22.56 -10.32
CA ILE A 18 2.92 -22.61 -9.16
C ILE A 18 3.70 -23.93 -9.17
N SER A 19 4.95 -23.88 -8.72
CA SER A 19 5.77 -25.07 -8.60
C SER A 19 5.13 -26.05 -7.61
N PRO A 20 5.00 -27.35 -7.95
CA PRO A 20 4.48 -28.37 -7.04
C PRO A 20 5.29 -28.46 -5.73
N ASP A 21 6.57 -28.11 -5.77
CA ASP A 21 7.47 -28.13 -4.60
C ASP A 21 7.11 -27.08 -3.55
N ILE A 22 6.30 -26.08 -3.91
CA ILE A 22 5.89 -25.02 -2.99
C ILE A 22 4.56 -25.41 -2.38
N ILE A 23 4.58 -25.61 -1.07
CA ILE A 23 3.41 -25.96 -0.26
C ILE A 23 2.90 -24.69 0.42
N GLY A 24 1.59 -24.45 0.36
CA GLY A 24 0.95 -23.28 0.97
C GLY A 24 1.13 -21.98 0.18
N ASN A 25 0.73 -20.85 0.80
CA ASN A 25 0.63 -19.53 0.15
C ASN A 25 1.74 -18.55 0.58
N SER A 26 2.77 -19.06 1.26
CA SER A 26 3.90 -18.28 1.76
C SER A 26 5.22 -19.03 1.60
N VAL A 27 6.32 -18.29 1.54
CA VAL A 27 7.68 -18.84 1.55
C VAL A 27 8.54 -18.14 2.60
N ASN A 28 9.47 -18.89 3.20
CA ASN A 28 10.48 -18.34 4.08
C ASN A 28 11.77 -18.12 3.29
N VAL A 29 12.22 -16.86 3.21
CA VAL A 29 13.47 -16.48 2.56
C VAL A 29 14.31 -15.70 3.56
N TYR A 30 15.44 -16.29 3.97
CA TYR A 30 16.37 -15.72 4.96
C TYR A 30 15.70 -15.28 6.27
N GLY A 31 14.78 -16.11 6.80
CA GLY A 31 14.08 -15.85 8.06
C GLY A 31 12.86 -14.93 7.93
N ASN A 32 12.60 -14.38 6.74
CA ASN A 32 11.44 -13.53 6.47
C ASN A 32 10.35 -14.31 5.75
N ILE A 33 9.10 -14.14 6.16
CA ILE A 33 7.94 -14.78 5.55
C ILE A 33 7.34 -13.83 4.51
N TYR A 34 7.19 -14.33 3.29
CA TYR A 34 6.57 -13.62 2.18
C TYR A 34 5.30 -14.35 1.76
N TYR A 35 4.16 -13.66 1.82
CA TYR A 35 2.90 -14.16 1.29
C TYR A 35 2.81 -13.85 -0.20
N PHE A 36 2.43 -14.85 -0.99
CA PHE A 36 2.40 -14.73 -2.45
C PHE A 36 1.16 -15.38 -3.07
N GLY A 37 0.46 -16.24 -2.33
CA GLY A 37 -0.70 -17.00 -2.81
C GLY A 37 -2.04 -16.47 -2.32
N ASN A 38 -2.14 -15.18 -1.96
CA ASN A 38 -3.39 -14.54 -1.54
C ASN A 38 -3.85 -13.52 -2.59
N ILE A 39 -5.16 -13.26 -2.68
CA ILE A 39 -5.66 -12.16 -3.53
C ILE A 39 -5.13 -10.83 -2.98
N GLY A 40 -4.63 -10.00 -3.88
CA GLY A 40 -3.97 -8.74 -3.56
C GLY A 40 -2.48 -8.88 -3.29
N SER A 41 -1.91 -10.10 -3.31
CA SER A 41 -0.47 -10.28 -3.16
C SER A 41 0.32 -9.90 -4.39
N TYR A 42 1.52 -9.36 -4.19
CA TYR A 42 2.39 -8.96 -5.30
C TYR A 42 3.40 -10.04 -5.70
N LEU A 43 3.53 -10.24 -7.01
CA LEU A 43 4.53 -11.07 -7.68
C LEU A 43 5.35 -10.23 -8.65
N LYS A 44 6.49 -10.77 -9.09
CA LYS A 44 7.30 -10.13 -10.11
C LYS A 44 7.77 -11.07 -11.20
N ILE A 45 7.89 -10.52 -12.40
CA ILE A 45 8.48 -11.13 -13.58
C ILE A 45 9.69 -10.28 -13.95
N THR A 46 10.83 -10.91 -14.22
CA THR A 46 12.01 -10.19 -14.72
C THR A 46 12.03 -10.33 -16.24
N SER A 47 12.01 -9.21 -16.96
CA SER A 47 12.05 -9.22 -18.42
C SER A 47 13.43 -9.61 -18.94
N ALA A 48 13.51 -10.02 -20.20
CA ALA A 48 14.78 -10.24 -20.90
C ALA A 48 15.65 -8.97 -20.94
N ALA A 49 15.02 -7.80 -20.89
CA ALA A 49 15.72 -6.53 -20.78
C ALA A 49 16.33 -6.33 -19.40
N GLY A 50 15.92 -7.05 -18.35
CA GLY A 50 16.37 -6.88 -16.97
C GLY A 50 15.51 -5.90 -16.15
N GLU A 51 14.33 -5.56 -16.65
CA GLU A 51 13.33 -4.77 -15.91
C GLU A 51 12.48 -5.71 -15.06
N ILE A 52 11.92 -5.19 -13.97
CA ILE A 52 11.02 -5.96 -13.10
C ILE A 52 9.60 -5.51 -13.35
N ILE A 53 8.75 -6.40 -13.84
CA ILE A 53 7.33 -6.17 -14.00
C ILE A 53 6.63 -6.62 -12.72
N LEU A 54 5.98 -5.69 -12.03
CA LEU A 54 5.21 -5.96 -10.84
C LEU A 54 3.78 -6.37 -11.21
N CYS A 55 3.30 -7.42 -10.59
CA CYS A 55 1.96 -7.96 -10.81
C CYS A 55 1.22 -8.17 -9.49
N GLU A 56 -0.08 -7.96 -9.50
CA GLU A 56 -0.99 -8.26 -8.40
C GLU A 56 -1.72 -9.58 -8.67
N VAL A 57 -1.85 -10.44 -7.66
CA VAL A 57 -2.67 -11.66 -7.70
C VAL A 57 -4.15 -11.28 -7.63
N VAL A 58 -4.88 -11.52 -8.71
CA VAL A 58 -6.31 -11.20 -8.82
C VAL A 58 -7.21 -12.41 -8.57
N SER A 59 -6.70 -13.63 -8.78
CA SER A 59 -7.46 -14.85 -8.58
C SER A 59 -6.53 -16.03 -8.30
N ILE A 60 -7.06 -17.02 -7.58
CA ILE A 60 -6.37 -18.26 -7.22
C ILE A 60 -7.26 -19.40 -7.70
N PHE A 61 -6.70 -20.31 -8.47
CA PHE A 61 -7.33 -21.55 -8.87
C PHE A 61 -6.59 -22.71 -8.23
N ASP A 62 -7.34 -23.55 -7.54
CA ASP A 62 -6.84 -24.83 -7.06
C ASP A 62 -7.62 -25.95 -7.73
N SER A 63 -6.90 -26.88 -8.33
CA SER A 63 -7.47 -28.07 -8.95
C SER A 63 -6.93 -29.26 -8.19
N ASP A 64 -7.79 -29.84 -7.35
CA ASP A 64 -7.51 -31.13 -6.73
C ASP A 64 -7.54 -32.19 -7.81
N LEU A 65 -6.36 -32.64 -8.25
CA LEU A 65 -6.27 -33.90 -8.97
C LEU A 65 -6.52 -34.99 -7.93
N HIS A 66 -7.77 -35.43 -7.81
CA HIS A 66 -8.12 -36.62 -7.03
C HIS A 66 -7.42 -37.85 -7.63
N GLN A 67 -6.18 -38.10 -7.21
CA GLN A 67 -5.58 -39.41 -7.33
C GLN A 67 -5.93 -40.20 -6.08
N ASP A 68 -6.84 -41.18 -6.27
CA ASP A 68 -7.08 -42.23 -5.29
C ASP A 68 -5.76 -42.96 -4.99
N LYS A 69 -5.07 -42.55 -3.91
CA LYS A 69 -4.14 -43.37 -3.10
C LYS A 69 -3.54 -42.58 -1.93
N LEU A 70 -4.13 -42.79 -0.75
CA LEU A 70 -3.45 -42.99 0.55
C LEU A 70 -2.24 -42.10 0.90
N SER A 71 -2.23 -40.85 0.46
CA SER A 71 -1.17 -39.88 0.75
C SER A 71 -1.84 -38.62 1.28
N PHE A 72 -1.48 -38.15 2.48
CA PHE A 72 -1.93 -36.84 3.00
C PHE A 72 -1.40 -35.65 2.17
N GLY A 73 -0.66 -35.90 1.08
CA GLY A 73 -0.20 -34.89 0.14
C GLY A 73 -1.25 -34.63 -0.92
N ILE A 74 -1.83 -33.43 -0.91
CA ILE A 74 -2.63 -32.92 -2.02
C ILE A 74 -1.64 -32.53 -3.12
N GLU A 75 -1.53 -33.33 -4.20
CA GLU A 75 -0.87 -32.91 -5.43
C GLU A 75 -1.76 -31.85 -6.13
N SER A 76 -1.70 -30.63 -5.61
CA SER A 76 -2.50 -29.51 -6.10
C SER A 76 -1.86 -28.89 -7.35
N SER A 77 -2.63 -28.78 -8.43
CA SER A 77 -2.22 -27.97 -9.60
C SER A 77 -2.67 -26.53 -9.39
N ARG A 78 -1.96 -25.79 -8.53
CA ARG A 78 -2.29 -24.40 -8.22
C ARG A 78 -1.90 -23.45 -9.34
N GLU A 79 -2.86 -22.63 -9.75
CA GLU A 79 -2.67 -21.58 -10.73
C GLU A 79 -3.08 -20.23 -10.13
N LEU A 80 -2.32 -19.18 -10.42
CA LEU A 80 -2.66 -17.81 -10.08
C LEU A 80 -3.00 -17.05 -11.35
N LEU A 81 -4.05 -16.24 -11.29
CA LEU A 81 -4.25 -15.17 -12.26
C LEU A 81 -3.65 -13.90 -11.68
N ILE A 82 -2.74 -13.28 -12.41
CA ILE A 82 -2.09 -12.04 -12.01
C ILE A 82 -2.28 -10.95 -13.06
N LYS A 83 -2.23 -9.69 -12.64
CA LYS A 83 -2.34 -8.51 -13.50
C LYS A 83 -1.13 -7.61 -13.28
N ALA A 84 -0.46 -7.20 -14.36
CA ALA A 84 0.64 -6.25 -14.27
C ALA A 84 0.14 -4.86 -13.83
N ILE A 85 0.85 -4.23 -12.90
CA ILE A 85 0.49 -2.92 -12.34
C ILE A 85 1.54 -1.84 -12.60
N GLY A 86 2.76 -2.23 -12.98
CA GLY A 86 3.84 -1.30 -13.27
C GLY A 86 5.18 -2.01 -13.45
N THR A 87 6.21 -1.22 -13.73
CA THR A 87 7.56 -1.69 -14.03
C THR A 87 8.58 -0.94 -13.19
N ILE A 88 9.53 -1.67 -12.60
CA ILE A 88 10.74 -1.11 -12.02
C ILE A 88 11.84 -1.22 -13.08
N SER A 89 12.27 -0.07 -13.58
CA SER A 89 13.37 0.05 -14.55
C SER A 89 14.71 -0.35 -13.94
N LYS A 90 15.73 -0.52 -14.79
CA LYS A 90 17.12 -0.79 -14.33
C LYS A 90 17.70 0.30 -13.42
N ASP A 91 17.19 1.52 -13.57
CA ASP A 91 17.58 2.65 -12.73
C ASP A 91 16.85 2.64 -11.38
N ASN A 92 16.20 1.53 -11.01
CA ASN A 92 15.40 1.36 -9.80
C ASN A 92 14.24 2.36 -9.68
N ARG A 93 13.70 2.82 -10.81
CA ARG A 93 12.54 3.73 -10.83
C ARG A 93 11.28 2.95 -11.15
N PHE A 94 10.28 3.04 -10.27
CA PHE A 94 8.95 2.49 -10.51
C PHE A 94 8.10 3.43 -11.38
N GLU A 95 7.51 2.86 -12.42
CA GLU A 95 6.56 3.50 -13.32
C GLU A 95 5.29 2.66 -13.44
N LEU A 96 4.13 3.30 -13.59
CA LEU A 96 2.85 2.61 -13.81
C LEU A 96 2.72 2.05 -15.23
N SER A 97 3.69 2.31 -16.09
CA SER A 97 3.81 1.70 -17.41
C SER A 97 4.17 0.22 -17.25
N VAL A 98 3.53 -0.64 -18.05
CA VAL A 98 3.86 -2.06 -18.10
C VAL A 98 4.80 -2.27 -19.28
N GLY A 99 6.03 -2.68 -18.98
CA GLY A 99 7.03 -3.05 -19.98
C GLY A 99 6.66 -4.34 -20.72
N VAL A 100 7.54 -4.79 -21.60
CA VAL A 100 7.32 -6.02 -22.36
C VAL A 100 7.40 -7.22 -21.41
N ILE A 101 6.27 -7.89 -21.20
CA ILE A 101 6.21 -9.15 -20.46
C ILE A 101 6.87 -10.23 -21.31
N ASP A 102 7.78 -10.98 -20.69
CA ASP A 102 8.40 -12.13 -21.34
C ASP A 102 7.37 -13.18 -21.75
N GLY A 103 7.72 -13.98 -22.75
CA GLY A 103 6.83 -15.00 -23.28
C GLY A 103 6.45 -16.11 -22.29
N LEU A 104 5.72 -17.10 -22.78
CA LEU A 104 5.34 -18.28 -22.01
C LEU A 104 6.57 -18.92 -21.34
N TYR A 105 6.35 -19.50 -20.16
CA TYR A 105 7.32 -20.21 -19.33
C TYR A 105 8.41 -19.36 -18.67
N ALA A 106 8.30 -18.02 -18.75
CA ALA A 106 9.11 -17.13 -17.92
C ALA A 106 8.87 -17.39 -16.43
N ASP A 107 9.92 -17.21 -15.63
CA ASP A 107 9.87 -17.43 -14.20
C ASP A 107 9.13 -16.30 -13.49
N VAL A 108 8.25 -16.68 -12.57
CA VAL A 108 7.54 -15.77 -11.68
C VAL A 108 8.13 -15.90 -10.28
N SER A 109 8.42 -14.78 -9.64
CA SER A 109 9.08 -14.73 -8.33
C SER A 109 8.26 -13.91 -7.32
N ILE A 110 8.52 -14.14 -6.04
CA ILE A 110 8.03 -13.25 -4.99
C ILE A 110 8.65 -11.84 -5.11
N VAL A 111 7.89 -10.85 -4.65
CA VAL A 111 8.35 -9.48 -4.42
C VAL A 111 9.03 -9.43 -3.06
N ASN A 112 10.21 -8.80 -3.01
CA ASN A 112 11.00 -8.67 -1.80
C ASN A 112 10.92 -7.25 -1.21
N PHE A 113 11.54 -7.06 -0.05
CA PHE A 113 11.60 -5.76 0.63
C PHE A 113 12.13 -4.63 -0.26
N ASN A 114 13.20 -4.86 -1.01
CA ASN A 114 13.78 -3.83 -1.89
C ASN A 114 12.81 -3.45 -3.02
N ASP A 115 12.08 -4.41 -3.58
CA ASP A 115 11.10 -4.12 -4.63
C ASP A 115 9.97 -3.22 -4.09
N ILE A 116 9.37 -3.56 -2.94
CA ILE A 116 8.32 -2.75 -2.29
C ILE A 116 8.85 -1.36 -1.95
N ARG A 117 10.07 -1.28 -1.45
CA ARG A 117 10.73 -0.02 -1.13
C ARG A 117 10.76 0.94 -2.32
N LEU A 118 11.12 0.45 -3.51
CA LEU A 118 11.18 1.27 -4.72
C LEU A 118 9.80 1.76 -5.19
N ILE A 119 8.73 1.10 -4.76
CA ILE A 119 7.35 1.47 -5.09
C ILE A 119 6.83 2.51 -4.10
N VAL A 120 7.06 2.28 -2.79
CA VAL A 120 6.48 3.08 -1.70
C VAL A 120 7.32 4.32 -1.38
N GLU A 121 8.65 4.19 -1.35
CA GLU A 121 9.57 5.22 -0.87
C GLU A 121 10.06 6.18 -1.99
N LYS A 122 9.30 6.35 -3.08
CA LYS A 122 9.71 7.09 -4.30
C LYS A 122 10.22 8.53 -4.05
N ASN A 123 10.00 9.08 -2.84
CA ASN A 123 10.36 10.45 -2.47
C ASN A 123 11.23 10.59 -1.21
N THR A 124 11.81 9.52 -0.66
CA THR A 124 12.75 9.64 0.48
C THR A 124 14.18 9.87 -0.02
N ASN A 125 14.46 11.07 -0.54
CA ASN A 125 15.84 11.50 -0.81
C ASN A 125 16.70 11.69 0.48
N ASP A 126 16.27 11.18 1.64
CA ASP A 126 16.89 11.44 2.95
C ASP A 126 17.37 10.17 3.67
N LEU A 127 18.02 9.24 2.95
CA LEU A 127 18.81 8.17 3.59
C LEU A 127 20.21 8.63 4.02
N GLY A 128 20.39 9.92 4.27
CA GLY A 128 21.70 10.50 4.51
C GLY A 128 21.65 11.84 5.23
N GLN A 129 20.98 11.91 6.37
CA GLN A 129 21.37 12.67 7.58
C GLN A 129 20.16 12.82 8.50
N VAL A 130 20.23 12.17 9.66
CA VAL A 130 19.30 12.37 10.77
C VAL A 130 19.68 13.69 11.42
N ASP A 131 19.18 14.79 10.86
CA ASP A 131 19.26 16.10 11.49
C ASP A 131 18.05 16.22 12.44
N GLU A 132 18.24 16.71 13.67
CA GLU A 132 17.22 16.80 14.73
C GLU A 132 16.02 17.72 14.37
N LYS A 133 16.03 18.32 13.18
CA LYS A 133 15.00 19.22 12.62
C LYS A 133 14.22 18.63 11.44
N GLN A 134 14.11 17.30 11.33
CA GLN A 134 13.37 16.71 10.22
C GLN A 134 11.87 17.05 10.27
N ILE A 135 11.46 17.87 9.30
CA ILE A 135 10.08 18.09 8.88
C ILE A 135 9.49 16.72 8.51
N TYR A 136 8.31 16.39 9.04
CA TYR A 136 7.60 15.18 8.60
C TYR A 136 7.21 15.34 7.13
N ASN A 137 7.77 14.51 6.27
CA ASN A 137 7.48 14.47 4.84
C ASN A 137 6.56 13.31 4.47
N SER A 138 6.23 12.42 5.42
CA SER A 138 5.37 11.26 5.25
C SER A 138 4.51 10.98 6.49
N PHE A 139 3.44 10.21 6.31
CA PHE A 139 2.64 9.66 7.41
C PHE A 139 2.49 8.14 7.22
N SER A 140 2.37 7.41 8.33
CA SER A 140 2.20 5.96 8.28
C SER A 140 0.74 5.59 7.99
N LEU A 141 0.51 4.71 7.03
CA LEU A 141 -0.82 4.19 6.69
C LEU A 141 -1.10 2.82 7.33
N GLY A 142 -0.05 2.12 7.78
CA GLY A 142 -0.14 0.79 8.37
C GLY A 142 0.99 -0.11 7.89
N ALA A 143 0.74 -1.42 7.84
CA ALA A 143 1.71 -2.40 7.39
C ALA A 143 1.23 -3.18 6.15
N SER A 144 2.18 -3.63 5.34
CA SER A 144 1.94 -4.51 4.20
C SER A 144 1.32 -5.83 4.65
N LYS A 145 0.41 -6.35 3.82
CA LYS A 145 -0.17 -7.69 4.00
C LYS A 145 0.72 -8.79 3.40
N ASP A 146 1.55 -8.44 2.43
CA ASP A 146 2.38 -9.41 1.70
C ASP A 146 3.70 -9.71 2.40
N ILE A 147 4.19 -8.72 3.13
CA ILE A 147 5.44 -8.80 3.87
C ILE A 147 5.15 -8.44 5.32
N ILE A 148 5.39 -9.41 6.20
CA ILE A 148 5.10 -9.26 7.63
C ILE A 148 5.81 -8.02 8.18
N ASN A 149 5.04 -7.17 8.84
CA ASN A 149 5.50 -5.97 9.55
C ASN A 149 6.24 -4.94 8.69
N TYR A 150 6.09 -4.96 7.36
CA TYR A 150 6.66 -3.91 6.52
C TYR A 150 5.80 -2.64 6.61
N PRO A 151 6.31 -1.51 7.14
CA PRO A 151 5.54 -0.27 7.24
C PRO A 151 5.28 0.34 5.86
N ILE A 152 4.10 0.92 5.68
CA ILE A 152 3.72 1.67 4.49
C ILE A 152 3.58 3.12 4.89
N ASP A 153 4.58 3.92 4.51
CA ASP A 153 4.58 5.36 4.71
C ASP A 153 4.28 6.07 3.38
N VAL A 154 3.44 7.09 3.44
CA VAL A 154 2.98 7.85 2.28
C VAL A 154 3.49 9.28 2.42
N SER A 155 4.10 9.83 1.37
CA SER A 155 4.53 11.23 1.37
C SER A 155 3.32 12.16 1.54
N ILE A 156 3.39 13.07 2.50
CA ILE A 156 2.36 14.09 2.77
C ILE A 156 2.17 14.95 1.51
N ASP A 157 3.26 15.47 0.96
CA ASP A 157 3.21 16.32 -0.24
C ASP A 157 2.59 15.57 -1.41
N SER A 158 3.03 14.35 -1.70
CA SER A 158 2.45 13.57 -2.82
C SER A 158 0.97 13.23 -2.61
N PHE A 159 0.53 13.07 -1.36
CA PHE A 159 -0.87 12.76 -1.05
C PHE A 159 -1.80 13.96 -1.22
N PHE A 160 -1.33 15.18 -0.91
CA PHE A 160 -2.13 16.41 -0.99
C PHE A 160 -1.89 17.24 -2.27
N ASP A 161 -0.76 17.06 -2.96
CA ASP A 161 -0.48 17.69 -4.26
C ASP A 161 -1.40 17.15 -5.36
N ILE A 162 -1.88 15.91 -5.19
CA ILE A 162 -2.95 15.33 -6.01
C ILE A 162 -4.29 15.40 -5.28
N ASN A 163 -5.38 15.60 -6.03
CA ASN A 163 -6.73 15.48 -5.47
C ASN A 163 -6.97 14.02 -5.04
N SER A 164 -6.98 13.78 -3.73
CA SER A 164 -7.19 12.46 -3.13
C SER A 164 -8.66 12.17 -2.83
N ALA A 165 -9.07 10.90 -2.97
CA ALA A 165 -10.42 10.45 -2.67
C ALA A 165 -10.42 9.13 -1.89
N ALA A 166 -11.15 9.09 -0.76
CA ALA A 166 -11.40 7.86 -0.01
C ALA A 166 -12.75 7.26 -0.40
N LEU A 167 -12.72 6.09 -1.05
CA LEU A 167 -13.89 5.39 -1.58
C LEU A 167 -14.12 4.08 -0.81
N GLY A 168 -15.38 3.74 -0.60
CA GLY A 168 -15.76 2.54 0.16
C GLY A 168 -17.26 2.48 0.42
N ASN A 169 -17.75 1.25 0.59
CA ASN A 169 -19.15 0.99 0.93
C ASN A 169 -19.51 1.61 2.30
N SER A 170 -20.79 1.92 2.50
CA SER A 170 -21.29 2.41 3.78
C SER A 170 -20.95 1.44 4.92
N GLY A 171 -20.51 1.97 6.06
CA GLY A 171 -20.08 1.17 7.22
C GLY A 171 -18.67 0.56 7.12
N ARG A 172 -17.87 0.90 6.10
CA ARG A 172 -16.44 0.52 6.01
C ARG A 172 -15.48 1.66 6.39
N ASP A 173 -15.85 2.45 7.40
CA ASP A 173 -14.93 3.32 8.15
C ASP A 173 -14.11 4.34 7.32
N LYS A 174 -14.67 4.90 6.24
CA LYS A 174 -14.02 5.97 5.43
C LYS A 174 -13.56 7.15 6.29
N SER A 175 -14.45 7.65 7.15
CA SER A 175 -14.17 8.77 8.04
C SER A 175 -13.11 8.43 9.08
N ASN A 176 -12.98 7.15 9.47
CA ASN A 176 -11.93 6.68 10.35
C ASN A 176 -10.56 6.74 9.65
N ILE A 177 -10.47 6.31 8.38
CA ILE A 177 -9.22 6.40 7.60
C ILE A 177 -8.78 7.87 7.47
N ILE A 178 -9.69 8.77 7.11
CA ILE A 178 -9.36 10.21 7.00
C ILE A 178 -8.93 10.77 8.36
N SER A 179 -9.65 10.43 9.44
CA SER A 179 -9.29 10.87 10.79
C SER A 179 -7.91 10.37 11.19
N TYR A 180 -7.60 9.09 10.92
CA TYR A 180 -6.32 8.47 11.19
C TYR A 180 -5.17 9.17 10.44
N ILE A 181 -5.34 9.45 9.14
CA ILE A 181 -4.33 10.15 8.34
C ILE A 181 -4.03 11.53 8.94
N ILE A 182 -5.07 12.29 9.25
CA ILE A 182 -4.92 13.62 9.86
C ILE A 182 -4.23 13.52 11.22
N GLN A 183 -4.66 12.58 12.07
CA GLN A 183 -4.04 12.37 13.39
C GLN A 183 -2.56 11.98 13.27
N GLU A 184 -2.18 11.11 12.34
CA GLU A 184 -0.77 10.74 12.13
C GLU A 184 0.07 11.91 11.63
N ILE A 185 -0.46 12.75 10.72
CA ILE A 185 0.22 13.98 10.26
C ILE A 185 0.47 14.93 11.43
N TYR A 186 -0.52 15.09 12.31
CA TYR A 186 -0.43 16.00 13.44
C TYR A 186 0.08 15.35 14.74
N LYS A 187 0.59 14.12 14.71
CA LYS A 187 0.98 13.39 15.94
C LYS A 187 2.18 13.98 16.68
N LYS A 188 3.08 14.70 15.99
CA LYS A 188 4.31 15.23 16.57
C LYS A 188 4.03 16.36 17.57
N GLU A 189 4.79 16.38 18.66
CA GLU A 189 4.87 17.51 19.59
C GLU A 189 6.06 18.40 19.24
N LYS A 190 5.93 19.71 19.47
CA LYS A 190 6.92 20.75 19.20
C LYS A 190 7.30 20.82 17.73
N HIS A 191 6.38 21.39 16.93
CA HIS A 191 6.42 21.60 15.47
C HIS A 191 5.49 20.67 14.65
N SER A 192 4.34 20.32 15.22
CA SER A 192 3.27 19.61 14.49
C SER A 192 2.85 20.39 13.24
N ALA A 193 3.08 19.82 12.06
CA ALA A 193 2.65 20.30 10.73
C ALA A 193 2.54 21.84 10.61
N THR A 194 3.60 22.56 10.98
CA THR A 194 3.57 24.03 11.09
C THR A 194 3.23 24.65 9.73
N GLY A 195 2.18 25.48 9.69
CA GLY A 195 1.68 26.10 8.45
C GLY A 195 0.54 25.33 7.78
N SER A 196 0.26 24.09 8.20
CA SER A 196 -0.88 23.31 7.67
C SER A 196 -2.22 23.84 8.18
N ARG A 197 -3.24 23.86 7.32
CA ARG A 197 -4.62 24.21 7.65
C ARG A 197 -5.56 23.25 6.94
N ILE A 198 -6.41 22.56 7.71
CA ILE A 198 -7.39 21.62 7.16
C ILE A 198 -8.79 22.15 7.46
N LEU A 199 -9.63 22.21 6.44
CA LEU A 199 -11.05 22.52 6.54
C LEU A 199 -11.85 21.27 6.19
N ILE A 200 -12.67 20.78 7.12
CA ILE A 200 -13.56 19.63 6.89
C ILE A 200 -14.99 20.11 7.01
N PHE A 201 -15.82 19.71 6.04
CA PHE A 201 -17.27 19.85 6.13
C PHE A 201 -17.84 18.53 6.68
N ASP A 202 -18.19 18.52 7.96
CA ASP A 202 -18.56 17.33 8.71
C ASP A 202 -20.09 17.15 8.73
N VAL A 203 -20.63 16.66 7.61
CA VAL A 203 -22.08 16.47 7.42
C VAL A 203 -22.68 15.51 8.46
N ASN A 204 -21.92 14.52 8.92
CA ASN A 204 -22.41 13.46 9.82
C ASN A 204 -21.97 13.64 11.29
N GLY A 205 -21.09 14.61 11.59
CA GLY A 205 -20.56 14.84 12.93
C GLY A 205 -19.52 13.80 13.39
N GLU A 206 -18.95 13.02 12.47
CA GLU A 206 -18.04 11.90 12.79
C GLU A 206 -16.64 12.40 13.17
N TYR A 207 -16.16 13.46 12.52
CA TYR A 207 -14.82 14.01 12.76
C TYR A 207 -14.76 14.74 14.09
N LYS A 208 -15.84 15.42 14.49
CA LYS A 208 -15.87 16.05 15.82
C LYS A 208 -15.55 15.07 16.93
N LYS A 209 -16.15 13.87 16.89
CA LYS A 209 -15.86 12.83 17.88
C LYS A 209 -14.40 12.37 17.81
N ALA A 210 -13.85 12.23 16.61
CA ALA A 210 -12.47 11.76 16.41
C ALA A 210 -11.41 12.71 16.98
N PHE A 211 -11.67 14.02 17.00
CA PHE A 211 -10.71 15.05 17.41
C PHE A 211 -11.02 15.70 18.77
N THR A 212 -12.05 15.23 19.51
CA THR A 212 -12.37 15.80 20.83
C THR A 212 -11.37 15.39 21.91
N ASN A 213 -10.72 14.23 21.77
CA ASN A 213 -9.77 13.67 22.73
C ASN A 213 -8.31 13.72 22.26
N ASP A 214 -8.00 14.55 21.25
CA ASP A 214 -6.62 14.71 20.81
C ASP A 214 -5.84 15.49 21.86
N ASN A 215 -4.73 14.91 22.33
CA ASN A 215 -3.91 15.48 23.39
C ASN A 215 -2.82 16.40 22.86
N ASN A 216 -2.69 16.55 21.53
CA ASN A 216 -1.66 17.43 20.99
C ASN A 216 -2.05 18.90 21.14
N THR A 217 -1.43 19.57 22.11
CA THR A 217 -1.65 21.00 22.42
C THR A 217 -1.16 21.94 21.32
N ASP A 218 -0.35 21.46 20.36
CA ASP A 218 0.15 22.28 19.26
C ASP A 218 -0.88 22.49 18.15
N ILE A 219 -1.99 21.73 18.15
CA ILE A 219 -3.04 21.82 17.14
C ILE A 219 -4.20 22.67 17.68
N LEU A 220 -4.59 23.69 16.93
CA LEU A 220 -5.80 24.46 17.24
C LEU A 220 -7.00 23.87 16.51
N ILE A 221 -7.90 23.23 17.25
CA ILE A 221 -9.12 22.64 16.69
C ILE A 221 -10.29 23.57 16.95
N LYS A 222 -10.95 24.04 15.87
CA LYS A 222 -12.12 24.91 15.97
C LYS A 222 -13.33 24.25 15.33
N TYR A 223 -14.42 24.28 16.07
CA TYR A 223 -15.72 23.78 15.64
C TYR A 223 -16.63 24.96 15.35
N TYR A 224 -17.07 25.07 14.10
CA TYR A 224 -18.06 26.04 13.70
C TYR A 224 -19.31 25.31 13.32
N LYS A 225 -20.35 25.46 14.13
CA LYS A 225 -21.69 25.12 13.65
C LYS A 225 -22.14 26.30 12.81
N LEU A 226 -22.43 26.10 11.52
CA LEU A 226 -23.05 27.14 10.69
C LEU A 226 -24.38 27.58 11.31
N SER A 227 -24.29 28.61 12.14
CA SER A 227 -25.35 29.56 12.45
C SER A 227 -24.93 30.82 11.71
N ILE A 228 -25.85 31.51 11.06
CA ILE A 228 -25.61 32.52 10.00
C ILE A 228 -24.64 33.67 10.37
N ASN A 229 -24.13 33.78 11.61
CA ASN A 229 -23.29 34.88 12.07
C ASN A 229 -21.96 34.42 12.71
N ASN A 230 -20.84 34.74 12.04
CA ASN A 230 -19.45 34.89 12.53
C ASN A 230 -18.47 33.70 12.38
N ILE A 231 -17.47 33.86 11.49
CA ILE A 231 -16.23 33.07 11.43
C ILE A 231 -15.05 34.01 11.72
N LYS A 232 -14.12 33.65 12.62
CA LYS A 232 -12.87 34.37 12.90
C LYS A 232 -11.65 33.52 12.52
N VAL A 233 -10.75 34.05 11.71
CA VAL A 233 -9.51 33.39 11.24
C VAL A 233 -8.38 33.56 12.27
N SER A 234 -7.47 32.58 12.39
CA SER A 234 -6.27 32.61 13.25
C SER A 234 -5.03 32.08 12.53
N ASP A 235 -3.83 32.44 13.00
CA ASP A 235 -2.55 32.16 12.32
C ASP A 235 -1.86 30.83 12.71
N HIS A 236 -2.37 30.09 13.70
CA HIS A 236 -1.89 28.75 14.06
C HIS A 236 -2.34 27.66 13.08
N PRO A 237 -1.67 26.49 13.02
CA PRO A 237 -2.20 25.34 12.31
C PRO A 237 -3.59 25.01 12.86
N MET A 238 -4.57 25.01 11.96
CA MET A 238 -5.97 25.04 12.33
C MET A 238 -6.72 23.93 11.60
N LEU A 239 -7.30 23.01 12.38
CA LEU A 239 -8.33 22.12 11.89
C LEU A 239 -9.69 22.80 12.13
N THR A 240 -10.34 23.17 11.04
CA THR A 240 -11.66 23.79 11.07
C THR A 240 -12.68 22.76 10.64
N LEU A 241 -13.57 22.41 11.55
CA LEU A 241 -14.69 21.51 11.29
C LEU A 241 -15.94 22.39 11.15
N LEU A 242 -16.51 22.44 9.94
CA LEU A 242 -17.76 23.12 9.60
C LEU A 242 -18.94 22.14 9.56
#